data_AF-A0A2V8FIM6-F1
#
_entry.id   AF-A0A2V8FIM6-F1
#
_cell.length_a   1.000
_cell.length_b   1.000
_cell.length_c   1.000
_cell.angle_alpha   90.00
_cell.angle_beta   90.00
_cell.angle_gamma   90.00
#
_symmetry.space_group_name_H-M   'P 1'
#
loop_
_entity.id
_entity.type
_entity.pdbx_description
1 polymer ?
#
loop_
_entity_poly.entity_id
_entity_poly.type
_entity_poly.pdbx_seq_one_letter_code
_entity_poly.pdbx_strand_id
1 'polypeptide(L)'
;MPSIPARWTPCLQSLARVIFGFLVLRHGMEQVFGYPEASGAARMSFEGALELIAFPAALLIMLGLFTRQICLVLSGMYFILFFVGPLQRGPFTHRNGGDPILLNGFFFLYLAAAGAGAWSLDRLRNPGAEASPDSRWAPYALGVLRIAAGYLFYMHGLEKFFGVGGGRLDRDILTMRGLAGLLENVGGPLIVLG
;
A
#
# COMPACT_ATOMS: atom_id res chain seq x y z
N MET A 1 1.73 -17.51 19.90
CA MET A 1 2.73 -17.74 18.83
C MET A 1 3.98 -16.96 19.18
N PRO A 2 5.20 -17.50 19.01
CA PRO A 2 6.41 -16.72 19.23
C PRO A 2 6.43 -15.54 18.25
N SER A 3 6.61 -14.33 18.76
CA SER A 3 6.76 -13.14 17.93
C SER A 3 8.01 -13.26 17.06
N ILE A 4 7.97 -12.72 15.85
CA ILE A 4 9.15 -12.63 14.99
C ILE A 4 10.25 -11.91 15.78
N PRO A 5 11.50 -12.44 15.82
CA PRO A 5 12.58 -11.78 16.55
C PRO A 5 12.80 -10.35 16.04
N ALA A 6 12.88 -9.36 16.93
CA ALA A 6 12.97 -7.94 16.59
C ALA A 6 14.13 -7.58 15.65
N ARG A 7 15.19 -8.40 15.62
CA ARG A 7 16.31 -8.27 14.66
C ARG A 7 15.90 -8.35 13.19
N TRP A 8 14.77 -9.01 12.88
CA TRP A 8 14.29 -9.16 11.51
C TRP A 8 13.43 -7.99 11.03
N THR A 9 12.89 -7.17 11.94
CA THR A 9 12.06 -6.01 11.62
C THR A 9 12.66 -5.11 10.53
N PRO A 10 13.93 -4.66 10.62
CA PRO A 10 14.49 -3.79 9.58
C PRO A 10 14.70 -4.52 8.24
N CYS A 11 14.92 -5.84 8.24
CA CYS A 11 15.02 -6.63 7.01
C CYS A 11 13.65 -6.79 6.34
N LEU A 12 12.61 -7.11 7.12
CA LEU A 12 11.23 -7.21 6.63
C LEU A 12 10.72 -5.88 6.09
N GLN A 13 11.09 -4.77 6.73
CA GLN A 13 10.77 -3.43 6.23
C GLN A 13 11.45 -3.14 4.88
N SER A 14 12.72 -3.53 4.70
CA SER A 14 13.38 -3.40 3.40
C SER A 14 12.76 -4.28 2.33
N LEU A 15 12.39 -5.52 2.67
CA LEU A 15 11.68 -6.40 1.76
C LEU A 15 10.34 -5.79 1.33
N ALA A 16 9.55 -5.31 2.29
CA ALA A 16 8.27 -4.65 2.00
C ALA A 16 8.47 -3.41 1.13
N ARG A 17 9.49 -2.58 1.42
CA ARG A 17 9.85 -1.41 0.61
C ARG A 17 10.15 -1.79 -0.84
N VAL A 18 10.93 -2.85 -1.06
CA VAL A 18 11.27 -3.33 -2.41
C VAL A 18 10.03 -3.86 -3.13
N ILE A 19 9.17 -4.63 -2.47
CA ILE A 19 7.93 -5.16 -3.06
C ILE A 19 7.00 -4.02 -3.47
N PHE A 20 6.70 -3.09 -2.57
CA PHE A 20 5.82 -1.96 -2.88
C PHE A 20 6.46 -1.01 -3.90
N GLY A 21 7.76 -0.77 -3.82
CA GLY A 21 8.49 -0.02 -4.84
C GLY A 21 8.37 -0.67 -6.22
N PHE A 22 8.48 -1.99 -6.31
CA PHE A 22 8.29 -2.73 -7.56
C PHE A 22 6.85 -2.62 -8.07
N LEU A 23 5.83 -2.67 -7.20
CA LEU A 23 4.42 -2.50 -7.60
C LEU A 23 4.17 -1.12 -8.22
N VAL A 24 4.72 -0.07 -7.62
CA VAL A 24 4.64 1.29 -8.18
C VAL A 24 5.42 1.39 -9.49
N LEU A 25 6.62 0.81 -9.55
CA LEU A 25 7.43 0.79 -10.77
C LEU A 25 6.67 0.14 -11.92
N ARG A 26 6.02 -1.00 -11.68
CA ARG A 26 5.21 -1.71 -12.68
C ARG A 26 4.08 -0.82 -13.21
N HIS A 27 3.37 -0.14 -12.33
CA HIS A 27 2.28 0.76 -12.74
C HIS A 27 2.80 1.97 -13.53
N GLY A 28 3.92 2.55 -13.10
CA GLY A 28 4.59 3.61 -13.85
C GLY A 28 5.08 3.13 -15.24
N MET A 29 5.55 1.88 -15.37
CA MET A 29 5.95 1.32 -16.66
C MET A 29 4.78 1.14 -17.63
N GLU A 30 3.61 0.74 -17.11
CA GLU A 30 2.38 0.65 -17.91
C GLU A 30 2.04 2.02 -18.51
N GLN A 31 2.15 3.08 -17.71
CA GLN A 31 1.74 4.43 -18.12
C GLN A 31 2.80 5.18 -18.95
N VAL A 32 4.08 4.99 -18.66
CA VAL A 32 5.20 5.68 -19.33
C VAL A 32 5.63 4.95 -20.60
N PHE A 33 5.69 3.61 -20.57
CA PHE A 33 6.24 2.79 -21.66
C PHE A 33 5.20 1.89 -22.33
N GLY A 34 3.98 1.75 -21.79
CA GLY A 34 2.97 0.85 -22.35
C GLY A 34 3.32 -0.64 -22.17
N TYR A 35 4.13 -0.98 -21.16
CA TYR A 35 4.59 -2.35 -20.89
C TYR A 35 4.16 -2.79 -19.49
N PRO A 36 3.63 -4.02 -19.29
CA PRO A 36 3.49 -5.14 -20.25
C PRO A 36 2.19 -5.14 -21.07
N GLU A 37 1.15 -4.41 -20.67
CA GLU A 37 -0.08 -4.26 -21.45
C GLU A 37 -0.15 -2.86 -22.05
N ALA A 38 0.01 -2.77 -23.37
CA ALA A 38 -0.11 -1.54 -24.13
C ALA A 38 -1.60 -1.16 -24.27
N SER A 39 -2.24 -0.72 -23.18
CA SER A 39 -3.51 0.00 -23.31
C SER A 39 -3.18 1.36 -23.92
N GLY A 40 -3.51 1.52 -25.21
CA GLY A 40 -3.09 2.62 -26.05
C GLY A 40 -3.24 4.02 -25.43
N ALA A 41 -2.22 4.82 -25.74
CA ALA A 41 -2.01 6.23 -25.45
C ALA A 41 -1.55 6.55 -24.01
N ALA A 42 -0.30 7.00 -23.92
CA ALA A 42 0.13 7.99 -22.95
C ALA A 42 -0.82 9.19 -23.07
N ARG A 43 -1.93 9.15 -22.35
CA ARG A 43 -2.85 10.28 -22.26
C ARG A 43 -2.15 11.28 -21.37
N MET A 44 -1.90 12.47 -21.90
CA MET A 44 -1.69 13.68 -21.10
C MET A 44 -2.94 13.88 -20.22
N SER A 45 -2.97 13.12 -19.13
CA SER A 45 -4.01 13.05 -18.14
C SER A 45 -3.35 13.36 -16.80
N PHE A 46 -4.14 13.87 -15.86
CA PHE A 46 -3.65 14.16 -14.52
C PHE A 46 -2.97 12.93 -13.88
N GLU A 47 -3.54 11.74 -14.08
CA GLU A 47 -2.96 10.47 -13.62
C GLU A 47 -1.61 10.18 -14.30
N GLY A 48 -1.49 10.34 -15.62
CA GLY A 48 -0.23 10.14 -16.34
C GLY A 48 0.88 11.10 -15.91
N ALA A 49 0.55 12.34 -15.54
CA ALA A 49 1.53 13.30 -15.02
C ALA A 49 2.08 12.89 -13.65
N LEU A 50 1.23 12.32 -12.79
CA LEU A 50 1.64 11.80 -11.49
C LEU A 50 2.50 10.53 -11.63
N GLU A 51 2.21 9.67 -12.60
CA GLU A 51 3.00 8.47 -12.88
C GLU A 51 4.42 8.80 -13.39
N LEU A 52 4.62 9.91 -14.10
CA LEU A 52 5.96 10.38 -14.47
C LEU A 52 6.82 10.72 -13.25
N ILE A 53 6.20 11.13 -12.14
CA ILE A 53 6.87 11.36 -10.85
C ILE A 53 7.01 10.04 -10.09
N ALA A 54 5.98 9.18 -10.13
CA ALA A 54 5.95 7.91 -9.44
C ALA A 54 7.03 6.94 -9.93
N PHE A 55 7.29 6.90 -11.24
CA PHE A 55 8.28 6.01 -11.86
C PHE A 55 9.71 6.20 -11.31
N PRO A 56 10.34 7.39 -11.36
CA PRO A 56 11.66 7.58 -10.79
C PRO A 56 11.65 7.45 -9.25
N ALA A 57 10.55 7.88 -8.60
CA ALA A 57 10.38 7.70 -7.16
C ALA A 57 10.39 6.22 -6.74
N ALA A 58 9.80 5.34 -7.55
CA ALA A 58 9.77 3.90 -7.32
C ALA A 58 11.19 3.28 -7.36
N LEU A 59 12.01 3.67 -8.33
CA LEU A 59 13.41 3.23 -8.40
C LEU A 59 14.21 3.67 -7.17
N LEU A 60 14.06 4.92 -6.76
CA LEU A 60 14.73 5.46 -5.59
C LEU A 60 14.28 4.76 -4.30
N ILE A 61 12.98 4.46 -4.16
CA ILE A 61 12.44 3.69 -3.04
C ILE A 61 12.96 2.25 -3.05
N MET A 62 13.02 1.58 -4.20
CA MET A 62 13.55 0.22 -4.27
C MET A 62 15.01 0.16 -3.78
N LEU A 63 15.82 1.14 -4.19
CA LEU A 63 17.20 1.30 -3.71
C LEU A 63 17.29 1.78 -2.25
N GLY A 64 16.22 2.37 -1.73
CA GLY A 64 16.17 2.96 -0.39
C GLY A 64 17.01 4.22 -0.31
N LEU A 65 16.87 5.11 -1.29
CA LEU A 65 17.51 6.43 -1.34
C LEU A 65 16.45 7.52 -1.11
N PHE A 66 16.71 8.46 -0.19
CA PHE A 66 15.78 9.50 0.25
C PHE A 66 14.40 8.95 0.68
N THR A 67 14.39 7.79 1.33
CA THR A 67 13.15 7.01 1.52
C THR A 67 12.07 7.82 2.23
N ARG A 68 12.43 8.60 3.26
CA ARG A 68 11.45 9.37 4.04
C ARG A 68 10.76 10.44 3.20
N GLN A 69 11.54 11.21 2.44
CA GLN A 69 11.04 12.31 1.63
C GLN A 69 10.19 11.79 0.48
N ILE A 70 10.67 10.76 -0.24
CA ILE A 70 9.96 10.20 -1.38
C ILE A 70 8.66 9.54 -0.93
N CYS A 71 8.68 8.77 0.15
CA CYS A 71 7.47 8.13 0.67
C CYS A 71 6.43 9.16 1.16
N LEU A 72 6.86 10.30 1.72
CA LEU A 72 5.93 11.38 2.10
C LEU A 72 5.23 11.98 0.87
N VAL A 73 5.98 12.24 -0.20
CA VAL A 73 5.43 12.77 -1.46
C VAL A 73 4.48 11.75 -2.09
N LEU A 74 4.90 10.49 -2.22
CA LEU A 74 4.05 9.43 -2.78
C LEU A 74 2.77 9.22 -1.97
N SER A 75 2.86 9.23 -0.63
CA SER A 75 1.69 9.12 0.24
C SER A 75 0.66 10.22 -0.05
N GLY A 76 1.11 11.47 -0.11
CA GLY A 76 0.24 12.60 -0.46
C GLY A 76 -0.38 12.46 -1.85
N MET A 77 0.41 12.02 -2.83
CA MET A 77 -0.06 11.79 -4.20
C MET A 77 -1.13 10.71 -4.27
N TYR A 78 -0.95 9.57 -3.60
CA TYR A 78 -1.95 8.49 -3.55
C TYR A 78 -3.24 8.93 -2.87
N PHE A 79 -3.17 9.72 -1.79
CA PHE A 79 -4.37 10.27 -1.18
C PHE A 79 -5.10 11.23 -2.13
N ILE A 80 -4.38 12.15 -2.80
CA ILE A 80 -5.00 13.02 -3.81
C ILE A 80 -5.69 12.19 -4.90
N LEU A 81 -5.00 11.19 -5.45
CA LEU A 81 -5.54 10.26 -6.45
C LEU A 81 -6.82 9.60 -5.97
N PHE A 82 -6.88 9.14 -4.71
CA PHE A 82 -8.08 8.55 -4.14
C PHE A 82 -9.29 9.48 -4.18
N PHE A 83 -9.12 10.75 -3.78
CA PHE A 83 -10.21 11.72 -3.71
C PHE A 83 -10.69 12.17 -5.10
N VAL A 84 -9.78 12.31 -6.06
CA VAL A 84 -10.12 12.80 -7.41
C VAL A 84 -10.54 11.70 -8.39
N GLY A 85 -10.31 10.42 -8.06
CA GLY A 85 -10.65 9.29 -8.91
C GLY A 85 -11.61 8.31 -8.21
N PRO A 86 -11.09 7.31 -7.47
CA PRO A 86 -11.90 6.25 -6.86
C PRO A 86 -13.11 6.75 -6.05
N LEU A 87 -12.93 7.74 -5.17
CA LEU A 87 -14.02 8.22 -4.32
C LEU A 87 -15.20 8.78 -5.12
N GLN A 88 -14.94 9.39 -6.27
CA GLN A 88 -15.99 9.93 -7.16
C GLN A 88 -16.82 8.82 -7.82
N ARG A 89 -16.26 7.62 -7.99
CA ARG A 89 -16.97 6.45 -8.54
C ARG A 89 -17.84 5.74 -7.49
N GLY A 90 -17.66 6.08 -6.21
CA GLY A 90 -18.47 5.58 -5.11
C GLY A 90 -17.67 5.45 -3.80
N PRO A 91 -18.35 5.28 -2.66
CA PRO A 91 -17.68 5.21 -1.34
C PRO A 91 -17.06 3.83 -1.04
N PHE A 92 -17.41 2.80 -1.81
CA PHE A 92 -16.99 1.42 -1.59
C PHE A 92 -15.68 1.11 -2.32
N THR A 93 -14.56 1.11 -1.60
CA THR A 93 -13.21 1.04 -2.17
C THR A 93 -12.92 -0.25 -2.94
N HIS A 94 -13.51 -1.35 -2.47
CA HIS A 94 -13.47 -2.67 -3.10
C HIS A 94 -14.14 -2.72 -4.48
N ARG A 95 -14.94 -1.70 -4.82
CA ARG A 95 -15.64 -1.60 -6.10
C ARG A 95 -15.13 -0.51 -7.03
N ASN A 96 -14.52 0.54 -6.49
CA ASN A 96 -14.12 1.71 -7.26
C ASN A 96 -12.63 1.68 -7.70
N GLY A 97 -11.90 0.63 -7.31
CA GLY A 97 -10.46 0.47 -7.58
C GLY A 97 -9.55 1.22 -6.59
N GLY A 98 -10.09 1.70 -5.47
CA GLY A 98 -9.38 2.52 -4.50
C GLY A 98 -8.50 1.75 -3.52
N ASP A 99 -8.69 0.44 -3.39
CA ASP A 99 -7.93 -0.40 -2.44
C ASP A 99 -6.40 -0.32 -2.64
N PRO A 100 -5.82 -0.56 -3.83
CA PRO A 100 -4.38 -0.47 -4.00
C PRO A 100 -3.87 0.96 -3.79
N ILE A 101 -4.68 1.97 -4.12
CA ILE A 101 -4.33 3.39 -3.96
C ILE A 101 -4.23 3.75 -2.47
N LEU A 102 -5.24 3.42 -1.66
CA LEU A 102 -5.24 3.69 -0.23
C LEU A 102 -4.16 2.87 0.49
N LEU A 103 -4.03 1.58 0.16
CA LEU A 103 -3.04 0.72 0.81
C LEU A 103 -1.61 1.23 0.54
N ASN A 104 -1.30 1.62 -0.69
CA ASN A 104 -0.02 2.25 -1.03
C ASN A 104 0.15 3.59 -0.31
N GLY A 105 -0.88 4.44 -0.28
CA GLY A 105 -0.85 5.73 0.41
C GLY A 105 -0.50 5.61 1.90
N PHE A 106 -1.16 4.69 2.61
CA PHE A 106 -0.86 4.43 4.02
C PHE A 106 0.48 3.70 4.23
N PHE A 107 0.87 2.80 3.32
CA PHE A 107 2.15 2.11 3.43
C PHE A 107 3.33 3.06 3.26
N PHE A 108 3.26 3.98 2.29
CA PHE A 108 4.26 5.01 2.12
C PHE A 108 4.24 6.03 3.28
N LEU A 109 3.07 6.34 3.86
CA LEU A 109 3.02 7.13 5.09
C LEU A 109 3.78 6.43 6.25
N TYR A 110 3.61 5.11 6.39
CA TYR A 110 4.36 4.31 7.33
C TYR A 110 5.86 4.36 7.06
N LEU A 111 6.32 4.17 5.82
CA LEU A 111 7.75 4.25 5.49
C LEU A 111 8.32 5.67 5.67
N ALA A 112 7.53 6.72 5.44
CA ALA A 112 7.93 8.09 5.72
C ALA A 112 8.23 8.31 7.22
N ALA A 113 7.45 7.65 8.09
CA ALA A 113 7.67 7.66 9.53
C ALA A 113 8.81 6.70 9.95
N ALA A 114 8.77 5.44 9.52
CA ALA A 114 9.64 4.34 9.96
C ALA A 114 11.02 4.31 9.30
N GLY A 115 11.19 4.95 8.13
CA GLY A 115 12.45 5.00 7.39
C GLY A 115 12.67 3.84 6.42
N ALA A 116 13.93 3.60 6.06
CA ALA A 116 14.29 2.78 4.91
C ALA A 116 14.49 1.28 5.19
N GLY A 117 14.72 0.87 6.45
CA GLY A 117 15.07 -0.51 6.81
C GLY A 117 16.56 -0.84 6.66
N ALA A 118 16.90 -2.13 6.74
CA ALA A 118 18.29 -2.61 6.79
C ALA A 118 19.05 -2.49 5.46
N TRP A 119 18.39 -2.82 4.36
CA TRP A 119 18.97 -2.84 3.01
C TRP A 119 18.64 -1.55 2.28
N SER A 120 19.27 -0.43 2.64
CA SER A 120 19.03 0.87 2.00
C SER A 120 20.33 1.60 1.66
N LEU A 121 20.37 2.28 0.52
CA LEU A 121 21.49 3.18 0.20
C LEU A 121 21.56 4.38 1.17
N ASP A 122 20.43 4.79 1.75
CA ASP A 122 20.38 5.81 2.81
C ASP A 122 21.29 5.46 3.99
N ARG A 123 21.36 4.16 4.36
CA ARG A 123 22.24 3.68 5.43
C ARG A 123 23.71 3.75 5.04
N LEU A 124 24.05 3.46 3.78
CA LEU A 124 25.42 3.58 3.29
C LEU A 124 25.88 5.04 3.25
N ARG A 125 24.97 5.97 2.95
CA ARG A 125 25.25 7.40 2.89
C ARG A 125 25.46 8.02 4.27
N ASN A 126 24.70 7.57 5.28
CA ASN A 126 24.82 8.00 6.65
C ASN A 126 24.88 6.80 7.61
N PRO A 127 26.03 6.10 7.71
CA PRO A 127 26.18 4.96 8.60
C PRO A 127 25.92 5.33 10.06
N GLY A 128 26.32 6.55 10.46
CA GLY A 128 26.12 7.10 11.81
C GLY A 128 24.75 7.72 12.08
N ALA A 129 23.85 7.83 11.09
CA ALA A 129 22.42 8.08 11.35
C ALA A 129 21.70 6.79 11.83
N GLU A 130 22.51 5.80 12.24
CA GLU A 130 22.19 4.45 12.63
C GLU A 130 20.94 4.41 13.51
N ALA A 131 19.92 3.74 12.97
CA ALA A 131 19.04 2.87 13.72
C ALA A 131 18.47 3.41 15.04
N SER A 132 18.08 4.69 15.14
CA SER A 132 17.16 5.07 16.21
C SER A 132 15.81 4.41 15.88
N PRO A 133 15.33 3.41 16.67
CA PRO A 133 13.96 2.92 16.58
C PRO A 133 12.98 4.04 16.96
N ASP A 134 13.50 5.15 17.50
CA ASP A 134 12.84 6.32 18.04
C ASP A 134 12.21 7.24 16.97
N SER A 135 11.77 6.67 15.85
CA SER A 135 10.68 7.33 15.16
C SER A 135 9.45 7.20 16.03
N ARG A 136 9.25 8.18 16.91
CA ARG A 136 8.06 8.31 17.77
C ARG A 136 6.77 8.09 16.99
N TRP A 137 6.78 8.38 15.69
CA TRP A 137 5.64 8.26 14.77
C TRP A 137 5.48 6.88 14.13
N ALA A 138 6.52 6.06 14.04
CA ALA A 138 6.45 4.76 13.36
C ALA A 138 5.40 3.82 13.94
N PRO A 139 5.25 3.65 15.27
CA PRO A 139 4.19 2.82 15.84
C PRO A 139 2.79 3.33 15.50
N TYR A 140 2.58 4.66 15.55
CA TYR A 140 1.30 5.26 15.19
C TYR A 140 0.97 5.08 13.71
N ALA A 141 1.94 5.32 12.83
CA ALA A 141 1.77 5.15 11.38
C ALA A 141 1.51 3.67 11.01
N LEU A 142 2.19 2.73 11.68
CA LEU A 142 1.91 1.30 11.54
C LEU A 142 0.50 0.95 12.04
N GLY A 143 0.08 1.55 13.16
CA GLY A 143 -1.28 1.42 13.69
C GLY A 143 -2.34 1.88 12.69
N VAL A 144 -2.12 3.04 12.06
CA VAL A 144 -2.99 3.58 11.00
C VAL A 144 -3.02 2.66 9.77
N LEU A 145 -1.84 2.23 9.28
CA LEU A 145 -1.74 1.29 8.15
C LEU A 145 -2.50 0.00 8.44
N ARG A 146 -2.36 -0.54 9.65
CA ARG A 146 -3.05 -1.75 10.09
C ARG A 146 -4.56 -1.55 10.11
N ILE A 147 -5.05 -0.46 10.69
CA ILE A 147 -6.48 -0.14 10.71
C ILE A 147 -7.02 0.01 9.28
N ALA A 148 -6.29 0.71 8.41
CA ALA A 148 -6.67 0.88 7.01
C ALA A 148 -6.72 -0.46 6.28
N ALA A 149 -5.67 -1.28 6.37
CA ALA A 149 -5.61 -2.60 5.73
C ALA A 149 -6.73 -3.52 6.25
N GLY A 150 -6.96 -3.54 7.57
CA GLY A 150 -8.04 -4.32 8.18
C GLY A 150 -9.43 -3.86 7.75
N TYR A 151 -9.64 -2.54 7.63
CA TYR A 151 -10.89 -1.98 7.11
C TYR A 151 -11.12 -2.35 5.63
N LEU A 152 -10.12 -2.19 4.77
CA LEU A 152 -10.21 -2.57 3.36
C LEU A 152 -10.52 -4.07 3.23
N PHE A 153 -9.83 -4.91 4.00
CA PHE A 153 -10.06 -6.35 4.03
C PHE A 153 -11.47 -6.71 4.54
N TYR A 154 -11.97 -6.01 5.55
CA TYR A 154 -13.34 -6.19 6.05
C TYR A 154 -14.40 -5.82 5.01
N MET A 155 -14.19 -4.74 4.25
CA MET A 155 -15.12 -4.32 3.20
C MET A 155 -15.26 -5.37 2.08
N HIS A 156 -14.19 -6.08 1.75
CA HIS A 156 -14.25 -7.26 0.87
C HIS A 156 -15.11 -8.38 1.45
N GLY A 157 -15.02 -8.62 2.76
CA GLY A 157 -15.85 -9.62 3.45
C GLY A 157 -17.33 -9.24 3.43
N LEU A 158 -17.61 -7.96 3.71
CA LEU A 158 -18.96 -7.41 3.70
C LEU A 158 -19.62 -7.51 2.31
N GLU A 159 -18.83 -7.33 1.25
CA GLU A 159 -19.31 -7.54 -0.11
C GLU A 159 -19.79 -9.00 -0.31
N LYS A 160 -18.98 -9.97 0.12
CA LYS A 160 -19.21 -11.39 -0.20
C LYS A 160 -20.41 -11.97 0.55
N PHE A 161 -20.63 -11.61 1.82
CA PHE A 161 -21.73 -12.17 2.62
C PHE A 161 -22.95 -11.27 2.76
N PHE A 162 -22.76 -9.95 2.73
CA PHE A 162 -23.85 -9.02 2.95
C PHE A 162 -24.20 -8.25 1.67
N GLY A 163 -23.47 -8.47 0.58
CA GLY A 163 -23.71 -7.78 -0.69
C GLY A 163 -23.42 -6.28 -0.61
N VAL A 164 -22.63 -5.83 0.37
CA VAL A 164 -22.35 -4.41 0.58
C VAL A 164 -21.68 -3.81 -0.66
N GLY A 165 -22.23 -2.70 -1.13
CA GLY A 165 -21.83 -2.09 -2.39
C GLY A 165 -22.42 -2.75 -3.64
N GLY A 166 -23.40 -3.66 -3.50
CA GLY A 166 -24.09 -4.31 -4.63
C GLY A 166 -23.31 -5.50 -5.22
N GLY A 167 -22.50 -6.16 -4.40
CA GLY A 167 -21.73 -7.34 -4.80
C GLY A 167 -22.55 -8.62 -4.81
N ARG A 168 -22.02 -9.65 -5.48
CA ARG A 168 -22.69 -10.95 -5.62
C ARG A 168 -22.58 -11.72 -4.30
N LEU A 169 -23.73 -11.97 -3.69
CA LEU A 169 -23.86 -12.80 -2.49
C LEU A 169 -23.41 -14.22 -2.82
N ASP A 170 -22.46 -14.73 -2.04
CA ASP A 170 -22.11 -16.13 -2.04
C ASP A 170 -22.50 -16.73 -0.68
N ARG A 171 -23.53 -17.57 -0.69
CA ARG A 171 -24.07 -18.19 0.52
C ARG A 171 -23.43 -19.54 0.82
N ASP A 172 -22.63 -20.06 -0.12
CA ASP A 172 -21.96 -21.34 0.06
C ASP A 172 -20.57 -21.11 0.67
N ILE A 173 -20.45 -21.44 1.96
CA ILE A 173 -19.22 -21.29 2.74
C ILE A 173 -18.11 -22.26 2.31
N LEU A 174 -18.43 -23.30 1.55
CA LEU A 174 -17.46 -24.29 1.08
C LEU A 174 -16.77 -23.86 -0.22
N THR A 175 -17.26 -22.81 -0.89
CA THR A 175 -16.57 -22.26 -2.05
C THR A 175 -15.35 -21.45 -1.62
N MET A 176 -14.36 -21.32 -2.51
CA MET A 176 -13.19 -20.45 -2.24
C MET A 176 -13.60 -19.01 -1.92
N ARG A 177 -14.65 -18.51 -2.57
CA ARG A 177 -15.18 -17.16 -2.35
C ARG A 177 -15.91 -17.05 -1.01
N GLY A 178 -16.73 -18.04 -0.64
CA GLY A 178 -17.38 -18.09 0.67
C GLY A 178 -16.37 -18.19 1.82
N LEU A 179 -15.36 -19.05 1.69
CA LEU A 179 -14.26 -19.17 2.66
C LEU A 179 -13.47 -17.86 2.79
N ALA A 180 -13.17 -17.20 1.67
CA ALA A 180 -12.53 -15.88 1.68
C ALA A 180 -13.40 -14.85 2.41
N GLY A 181 -14.72 -14.83 2.14
CA GLY A 181 -15.66 -13.95 2.85
C GLY A 181 -15.67 -14.18 4.37
N LEU A 182 -15.58 -15.44 4.82
CA LEU A 182 -15.49 -15.77 6.25
C LEU A 182 -14.20 -15.24 6.88
N LEU A 183 -13.07 -15.49 6.22
CA LEU A 183 -11.77 -15.01 6.68
C LEU A 183 -11.68 -13.49 6.69
N GLU A 184 -12.31 -12.80 5.74
CA GLU A 184 -12.33 -11.34 5.66
C GLU A 184 -13.22 -10.70 6.72
N ASN A 185 -14.41 -11.25 6.97
CA ASN A 185 -15.33 -10.73 7.98
C ASN A 185 -14.81 -10.93 9.41
N VAL A 186 -14.06 -12.00 9.67
CA VAL A 186 -13.44 -12.24 10.98
C VAL A 186 -12.07 -11.58 11.08
N GLY A 187 -11.23 -11.77 10.07
CA GLY A 187 -9.86 -11.28 10.03
C GLY A 187 -9.76 -9.76 9.95
N GLY A 188 -10.64 -9.08 9.21
CA GLY A 188 -10.65 -7.63 9.11
C GLY A 188 -10.79 -6.94 10.47
N PRO A 189 -11.86 -7.21 11.25
CA PRO A 189 -12.02 -6.66 12.60
C PRO A 189 -10.89 -7.05 13.55
N LEU A 190 -10.39 -8.30 13.48
CA LEU A 190 -9.26 -8.72 14.30
C LEU A 190 -7.98 -7.93 13.97
N ILE A 191 -7.69 -7.69 12.69
CA ILE A 191 -6.56 -6.86 12.26
C ILE A 191 -6.73 -5.42 12.75
N VAL A 192 -7.93 -4.85 12.72
CA VAL A 192 -8.23 -3.50 13.21
C VAL A 192 -8.05 -3.39 14.74
N LEU A 193 -8.42 -4.43 15.49
CA LEU A 193 -8.33 -4.46 16.96
C LEU A 193 -6.90 -4.72 17.44
N GLY A 194 -6.22 -5.73 16.87
CA GLY A 194 -4.79 -5.99 17.06
C GLY A 194 -4.51 -7.22 17.88
#